data_AF-A0A2J4XUP9-F1
#
_entry.id   AF-A0A2J4XUP9-F1
#
_cell.length_a   1.000
_cell.length_b   1.000
_cell.length_c   1.000
_cell.angle_alpha   90.00
_cell.angle_beta   90.00
_cell.angle_gamma   90.00
#
_symmetry.space_group_name_H-M   'P 1'
#
loop_
_entity.id
_entity.type
_entity.pdbx_description
1 polymer ?
#
loop_
_entity_poly.entity_id
_entity_poly.type
_entity_poly.pdbx_seq_one_letter_code
_entity_poly.pdbx_strand_id
1 'polypeptide(L)'
;MSVLDLNALNALPKVDRVLQLAETNSQLEKLSAEARVAWALENLPGEYVLSSSFGIQAAVSLHLVNQVRPDIPVILTDTGYLFPETYQFIDELTDKLNLNLK
;
A
#
# COMPACT_ATOMS: atom_id res chain seq x y z
N MET A 1 11.24 -18.91 3.35
CA MET A 1 10.43 -18.93 2.11
C MET A 1 11.25 -18.24 1.02
N SER A 2 11.19 -18.68 -0.24
CA SER A 2 11.92 -18.01 -1.31
C SER A 2 11.33 -16.63 -1.53
N VAL A 3 12.14 -15.59 -1.42
CA VAL A 3 11.80 -14.21 -1.77
C VAL A 3 11.23 -14.21 -3.20
N LEU A 4 10.07 -13.57 -3.40
CA LEU A 4 9.47 -13.46 -4.73
C LEU A 4 10.39 -12.64 -5.63
N ASP A 5 10.85 -13.23 -6.73
CA ASP A 5 11.64 -12.52 -7.75
C ASP A 5 10.72 -11.79 -8.72
N LEU A 6 10.63 -10.46 -8.55
CA LEU A 6 9.81 -9.61 -9.39
C LEU A 6 10.26 -9.61 -10.87
N ASN A 7 11.57 -9.73 -11.15
CA ASN A 7 12.09 -9.74 -12.51
C ASN A 7 11.69 -11.04 -13.22
N ALA A 8 11.80 -12.18 -12.53
CA ALA A 8 11.34 -13.46 -13.04
C ALA A 8 9.83 -13.45 -13.31
N LEU A 9 9.03 -12.91 -12.38
CA LEU A 9 7.58 -12.79 -12.56
C LEU A 9 7.23 -11.90 -13.76
N ASN A 10 7.89 -10.75 -13.93
CA ASN A 10 7.63 -9.83 -15.03
C ASN A 10 7.92 -10.43 -16.42
N ALA A 11 8.81 -11.43 -16.51
CA ALA A 11 9.07 -12.15 -17.74
C ALA A 11 7.93 -13.10 -18.16
N LEU A 12 6.98 -13.39 -17.26
CA LEU A 12 5.87 -14.29 -17.52
C LEU A 12 4.63 -13.57 -18.07
N PRO A 13 3.83 -14.25 -18.92
CA PRO A 13 2.48 -13.81 -19.27
C PRO A 13 1.62 -13.53 -18.03
N LYS A 14 0.64 -12.64 -18.17
CA LYS A 14 -0.25 -12.25 -17.05
C LYS A 14 -0.93 -13.45 -16.38
N VAL A 15 -1.38 -14.44 -17.17
CA VAL A 15 -2.05 -15.63 -16.66
C VAL A 15 -1.11 -16.46 -15.79
N ASP A 16 0.12 -16.67 -16.24
CA ASP A 16 1.11 -17.48 -15.52
C ASP A 16 1.57 -16.80 -14.23
N ARG A 17 1.69 -15.46 -14.22
CA ARG A 17 1.92 -14.68 -13.00
C ARG A 17 0.83 -14.92 -11.96
N VAL A 18 -0.44 -14.89 -12.36
CA VAL A 18 -1.56 -15.11 -11.44
C VAL A 18 -1.51 -16.52 -10.85
N LEU A 19 -1.23 -17.53 -11.68
CA LEU A 19 -1.10 -18.91 -11.22
C LEU A 19 0.06 -19.09 -10.24
N GLN A 20 1.23 -18.50 -10.51
CA GLN A 20 2.39 -18.60 -9.64
C GLN A 20 2.19 -17.90 -8.29
N LEU A 21 1.43 -16.80 -8.26
CA LEU A 21 1.12 -16.07 -7.02
C LEU A 21 -0.05 -16.69 -6.22
N ALA A 22 -0.78 -17.65 -6.79
CA ALA A 22 -2.01 -18.20 -6.19
C ALA A 22 -1.77 -18.87 -4.83
N GLU A 23 -0.65 -19.59 -4.66
CA GLU A 23 -0.31 -20.22 -3.39
C GLU A 23 -0.02 -19.18 -2.30
N THR A 24 0.76 -18.15 -2.62
CA THR A 24 1.08 -17.05 -1.70
C THR A 24 -0.20 -16.30 -1.31
N ASN A 25 -1.06 -15.97 -2.29
CA ASN A 25 -2.34 -15.30 -2.05
C ASN A 25 -3.25 -16.13 -1.13
N SER A 26 -3.26 -17.46 -1.28
CA SER A 26 -4.05 -18.35 -0.41
C SER A 26 -3.56 -18.37 1.04
N GLN A 27 -2.28 -18.08 1.28
CA GLN A 27 -1.74 -17.91 2.63
C GLN A 27 -2.09 -16.52 3.19
N LEU A 28 -1.90 -15.47 2.39
CA LEU A 28 -2.23 -14.09 2.75
C LEU A 28 -3.72 -13.90 3.07
N GLU A 29 -4.61 -14.63 2.39
CA GLU A 29 -6.05 -14.54 2.62
C GLU A 29 -6.46 -14.87 4.07
N LYS A 30 -5.65 -15.70 4.76
CA LYS A 30 -5.88 -16.11 6.15
C LYS A 30 -5.37 -15.09 7.17
N LEU A 31 -4.63 -14.07 6.74
CA LEU A 31 -4.02 -13.06 7.59
C LEU A 31 -4.92 -11.82 7.72
N SER A 32 -4.79 -11.11 8.85
CA SER A 32 -5.38 -9.78 9.03
C SER A 32 -4.71 -8.73 8.12
N ALA A 33 -5.30 -7.55 8.00
CA ALA A 33 -4.73 -6.47 7.20
C ALA A 33 -3.32 -6.06 7.67
N GLU A 34 -3.12 -5.94 8.99
CA GLU A 34 -1.84 -5.61 9.61
C GLU A 34 -0.79 -6.70 9.31
N ALA A 35 -1.18 -7.97 9.44
CA ALA A 35 -0.29 -9.09 9.18
C ALA A 35 0.09 -9.20 7.69
N ARG A 36 -0.82 -8.83 6.76
CA ARG A 36 -0.49 -8.74 5.33
C ARG A 36 0.54 -7.64 5.05
N VAL A 37 0.39 -6.48 5.68
CA VAL A 37 1.36 -5.36 5.56
C VAL A 37 2.71 -5.77 6.12
N ALA A 38 2.75 -6.35 7.33
CA ALA A 38 3.99 -6.84 7.93
C ALA A 38 4.67 -7.91 7.05
N TRP A 39 3.90 -8.87 6.53
CA TRP A 39 4.43 -9.87 5.61
C TRP A 39 5.04 -9.24 4.36
N ALA A 40 4.38 -8.24 3.76
CA ALA A 40 4.90 -7.56 2.59
C ALA A 40 6.24 -6.86 2.87
N LEU A 41 6.35 -6.19 4.03
CA LEU A 41 7.57 -5.51 4.48
C LEU A 41 8.75 -6.45 4.71
N GLU A 42 8.47 -7.71 5.04
CA GLU A 42 9.50 -8.73 5.28
C GLU A 42 9.88 -9.51 4.02
N ASN A 43 8.95 -9.68 3.07
CA ASN A 43 9.09 -10.67 1.98
C ASN A 43 9.16 -10.08 0.57
N LEU A 44 8.76 -8.82 0.37
CA LEU A 44 8.84 -8.16 -0.94
C LEU A 44 10.12 -7.32 -1.05
N PRO A 45 10.67 -7.13 -2.25
CA PRO A 45 11.84 -6.27 -2.42
C PRO A 45 11.47 -4.80 -2.70
N GLY A 46 12.45 -3.92 -2.52
CA GLY A 46 12.40 -2.52 -3.00
C GLY A 46 11.83 -1.52 -2.00
N GLU A 47 11.52 -0.32 -2.50
CA GLU A 47 10.90 0.74 -1.72
C GLU A 47 9.39 0.53 -1.63
N TYR A 48 8.85 0.79 -0.45
CA TYR A 48 7.43 0.61 -0.17
C TYR A 48 6.77 1.97 -0.11
N VAL A 49 5.64 2.09 -0.79
CA VAL A 49 4.85 3.32 -0.86
C VAL A 49 3.39 2.98 -0.63
N LEU A 50 2.64 3.94 -0.12
CA LEU A 50 1.20 3.86 0.01
C LEU A 50 0.56 4.92 -0.88
N SER A 51 -0.18 4.52 -1.92
CA SER A 51 -1.00 5.47 -2.67
C SER A 51 -2.36 5.65 -2.00
N SER A 52 -2.83 6.88 -1.85
CA SER A 52 -4.16 7.19 -1.31
C SER A 52 -4.85 8.28 -2.13
N SER A 53 -6.14 8.11 -2.40
CA SER A 53 -6.98 9.13 -3.03
C SER A 53 -7.58 10.12 -2.04
N PHE A 54 -7.36 9.91 -0.73
CA PHE A 54 -7.95 10.72 0.34
C PHE A 54 -9.49 10.82 0.28
N GLY A 55 -10.14 9.76 -0.23
CA GLY A 55 -11.60 9.62 -0.19
C GLY A 55 -12.14 9.25 1.20
N ILE A 56 -13.45 8.99 1.27
CA ILE A 56 -14.22 8.81 2.52
C ILE A 56 -13.58 7.83 3.53
N GLN A 57 -12.97 6.73 3.04
CA GLN A 57 -12.41 5.67 3.89
C GLN A 57 -10.87 5.67 3.94
N ALA A 58 -10.21 6.70 3.40
CA ALA A 58 -8.75 6.75 3.28
C ALA A 58 -8.06 6.66 4.65
N ALA A 59 -8.66 7.25 5.69
CA ALA A 59 -8.13 7.25 7.05
C ALA A 59 -7.80 5.84 7.58
N VAL A 60 -8.55 4.81 7.17
CA VAL A 60 -8.34 3.43 7.63
C VAL A 60 -6.99 2.90 7.15
N SER A 61 -6.75 2.94 5.84
CA SER A 61 -5.51 2.43 5.24
C SER A 61 -4.31 3.28 5.65
N LEU A 62 -4.45 4.61 5.63
CA LEU A 62 -3.42 5.56 6.04
C LEU A 62 -2.97 5.31 7.47
N HIS A 63 -3.91 5.17 8.41
CA HIS A 63 -3.59 4.94 9.81
C HIS A 63 -2.94 3.57 10.02
N LEU A 64 -3.53 2.50 9.47
CA LEU A 64 -3.05 1.13 9.66
C LEU A 64 -1.64 0.96 9.10
N VAL A 65 -1.40 1.37 7.85
CA VAL A 65 -0.11 1.16 7.21
C VAL A 65 0.97 2.07 7.83
N ASN A 66 0.66 3.32 8.17
CA ASN A 66 1.63 4.21 8.82
C ASN A 66 1.97 3.78 10.25
N GLN A 67 1.07 3.09 10.95
CA GLN A 67 1.41 2.46 12.24
C GLN A 67 2.37 1.28 12.09
N VAL A 68 2.24 0.48 11.03
CA VAL A 68 3.12 -0.67 10.77
C VAL A 68 4.47 -0.22 10.21
N ARG A 69 4.49 0.75 9.29
CA ARG A 69 5.68 1.40 8.75
C ARG A 69 5.56 2.92 8.89
N PRO A 70 6.05 3.49 10.01
CA PRO A 70 6.13 4.94 10.17
C PRO A 70 6.94 5.58 9.04
N ASP A 71 6.53 6.78 8.64
CA ASP A 71 7.20 7.59 7.61
C ASP A 71 7.20 6.95 6.21
N ILE A 72 6.32 5.96 5.96
CA ILE A 72 6.11 5.41 4.62
C ILE A 72 5.69 6.53 3.64
N PRO A 73 6.31 6.65 2.46
CA PRO A 73 5.89 7.62 1.46
C PRO A 73 4.43 7.43 1.08
N VAL A 74 3.61 8.45 1.32
CA VAL A 74 2.20 8.48 0.93
C VAL A 74 2.06 9.27 -0.36
N ILE A 75 1.71 8.61 -1.46
CA ILE A 75 1.57 9.25 -2.77
C ILE A 75 0.13 9.74 -2.96
N LEU A 76 -0.02 11.04 -3.21
CA LEU A 76 -1.27 11.65 -3.63
C LEU A 76 -1.16 12.07 -5.11
N THR A 77 -2.08 11.57 -5.95
CA THR A 77 -2.22 12.10 -7.32
C THR A 77 -3.20 13.27 -7.32
N ASP A 78 -2.68 14.49 -7.16
CA ASP A 78 -3.48 15.70 -7.28
C ASP A 78 -3.80 16.01 -8.75
N THR A 79 -5.09 16.06 -9.08
CA THR A 79 -5.57 16.39 -10.43
C THR A 79 -5.64 17.90 -10.67
N GLY A 80 -5.52 18.72 -9.62
CA GLY A 80 -5.80 20.15 -9.63
C GLY A 80 -7.29 20.50 -9.50
N TYR A 81 -8.17 19.49 -9.41
CA TYR A 81 -9.63 19.65 -9.38
C TYR A 81 -10.30 18.87 -8.25
N LEU A 82 -9.56 18.51 -7.20
CA LEU A 82 -10.16 17.90 -6.01
C LEU A 82 -11.10 18.90 -5.33
N PHE A 83 -12.09 18.38 -4.59
CA PHE A 83 -12.99 19.23 -3.82
C PHE A 83 -12.18 20.01 -2.76
N PRO A 84 -12.53 21.26 -2.45
CA PRO A 84 -11.90 22.03 -1.37
C PRO A 84 -11.83 21.25 -0.04
N GLU A 85 -12.90 20.52 0.28
CA GLU A 85 -13.00 19.66 1.46
C GLU A 85 -12.00 18.49 1.41
N THR A 86 -11.67 18.00 0.23
CA THR A 86 -10.66 16.94 0.07
C THR A 86 -9.26 17.46 0.41
N TYR A 87 -8.90 18.69 0.00
CA TYR A 87 -7.62 19.29 0.39
C TYR A 87 -7.54 19.52 1.90
N GLN A 88 -8.61 20.05 2.51
CA GLN A 88 -8.68 20.21 3.97
C GLN A 88 -8.53 18.86 4.69
N PHE A 89 -9.15 17.81 4.17
CA PHE A 89 -9.05 16.47 4.72
C PHE A 89 -7.66 15.86 4.54
N ILE A 90 -6.97 16.13 3.42
CA ILE A 90 -5.57 15.76 3.20
C ILE A 90 -4.70 16.42 4.27
N ASP A 91 -4.83 17.73 4.46
CA ASP A 91 -4.05 18.47 5.45
C ASP A 91 -4.31 17.96 6.88
N GLU A 92 -5.59 17.76 7.24
CA GLU A 92 -5.98 17.24 8.56
C GLU A 92 -5.39 15.85 8.82
N LEU A 93 -5.53 14.92 7.86
CA LEU A 93 -5.02 13.56 8.04
C LEU A 93 -3.48 13.52 8.03
N THR A 94 -2.84 14.37 7.24
CA THR A 94 -1.37 14.44 7.17
C THR A 94 -0.80 14.86 8.51
N ASP A 95 -1.36 15.90 9.14
CA ASP A 95 -0.95 16.37 10.46
C ASP A 95 -1.28 15.33 11.55
N LYS A 96 -2.54 14.89 11.61
CA LYS A 96 -3.04 14.00 12.66
C LYS A 96 -2.36 12.62 12.68
N LEU A 97 -2.03 12.09 11.50
CA LEU A 97 -1.41 10.78 11.36
C LEU A 97 0.10 10.86 11.13
N ASN A 98 0.68 12.06 11.05
CA ASN A 98 2.09 12.32 10.74
C ASN A 98 2.53 11.57 9.46
N LEU A 99 1.87 11.88 8.34
CA LEU A 99 2.11 11.22 7.05
C LEU A 99 3.28 11.86 6.28
N ASN A 100 4.09 11.03 5.63
CA ASN A 100 5.13 11.47 4.69
C ASN A 100 4.54 11.68 3.29
N LEU A 101 3.75 12.74 3.14
CA LEU A 101 3.04 13.02 1.88
C LEU A 101 4.02 13.40 0.76
N LYS A 102 3.80 12.85 -0.43
CA LYS A 102 4.58 13.04 -1.66
C LYS A 102 3.69 13.41 -2.85
#